data_AF-A0A9D9TBE2-F1
#
_entry.id   AF-A0A9D9TBE2-F1
#
_cell.length_a   1.000
_cell.length_b   1.000
_cell.length_c   1.000
_cell.angle_alpha   90.00
_cell.angle_beta   90.00
_cell.angle_gamma   90.00
#
_symmetry.space_group_name_H-M   'P 1'
#
loop_
_entity.id
_entity.type
_entity.pdbx_description
1 polymer ?
#
loop_
_entity_poly.entity_id
_entity_poly.type
_entity_poly.pdbx_seq_one_letter_code
_entity_poly.pdbx_strand_id
1 'polypeptide(L)'
;MAGIYIHIPFCKQRCHYCDFYSHTNTELTQRYLQALSIEMEQRKNYLPQQENITTLYLGGGTPSLLQKEELAFIFSNLTTHFNLANLTEITIEANPDDITSDFLLAAKAVGCNRLSIGIQSFYNEELQLLGRRHSAEQAIEAVSLAQQYGFTNISIDLMYGLPNQSMQTWQKSLEKALSLEVQHISAYHLTYEKGTPFYQQLQAKKIKEADEEDSILYFEELINKLTQAGFEHYEISNFALSGYESQHNSSYWEHVRYIGLGASAHSYNLTSRQWNKASIIGYCTGIEENTEYFELEMLTKIEQYNDFVITSLRTKKGVNTLQLKTLFGEQQLNYFLKQCEKYIDTNKLCAEDNFVRLTEKGIFVSDSIMEDIIEV
;
A
#
# COMPACT_ATOMS: atom_id res chain seq x y z
N MET A 1 -8.94 -15.73 -6.90
CA MET A 1 -7.63 -15.06 -7.03
C MET A 1 -7.12 -14.78 -5.63
N ALA A 2 -5.81 -14.76 -5.44
CA ALA A 2 -5.21 -14.43 -4.16
C ALA A 2 -3.85 -13.74 -4.34
N GLY A 3 -3.45 -12.99 -3.31
CA GLY A 3 -2.14 -12.34 -3.24
C GLY A 3 -1.20 -12.95 -2.19
N ILE A 4 0.10 -12.84 -2.42
CA ILE A 4 1.13 -13.04 -1.39
C ILE A 4 1.78 -11.69 -1.08
N TYR A 5 1.77 -11.28 0.18
CA TYR A 5 2.55 -10.15 0.67
C TYR A 5 3.73 -10.67 1.51
N ILE A 6 4.93 -10.14 1.26
CA ILE A 6 6.11 -10.42 2.08
C ILE A 6 6.59 -9.12 2.69
N HIS A 7 6.62 -9.09 4.02
CA HIS A 7 7.14 -7.97 4.77
C HIS A 7 8.65 -8.11 4.99
N ILE A 8 9.43 -7.15 4.52
CA ILE A 8 10.88 -7.05 4.73
C ILE A 8 11.16 -5.87 5.67
N PRO A 9 11.37 -6.10 6.99
CA PRO A 9 11.30 -5.06 8.01
C PRO A 9 12.60 -4.26 8.15
N PHE A 10 13.49 -4.25 7.15
CA PHE A 10 14.82 -3.65 7.26
C PHE A 10 14.90 -2.33 6.48
N CYS A 11 15.44 -1.29 7.11
CA CYS A 11 15.69 0.01 6.50
C CYS A 11 17.13 0.46 6.84
N LYS A 12 17.81 1.19 5.95
CA LYS A 12 19.09 1.84 6.32
C LYS A 12 18.90 3.00 7.30
N GLN A 13 17.77 3.70 7.18
CA GLN A 13 17.37 4.82 8.03
C GLN A 13 15.85 4.84 8.12
N ARG A 14 15.33 5.20 9.31
CA ARG A 14 13.90 5.42 9.51
C ARG A 14 13.54 6.85 9.10
N CYS A 15 12.59 7.00 8.17
CA CYS A 15 12.04 8.30 7.81
C CYS A 15 11.23 8.88 8.98
N HIS A 16 11.19 10.20 9.12
CA HIS A 16 10.60 10.85 10.29
C HIS A 16 9.07 10.72 10.39
N TYR A 17 8.40 10.48 9.26
CA TYR A 17 6.95 10.29 9.16
C TYR A 17 6.52 8.80 9.23
N CYS A 18 7.46 7.88 9.00
CA CYS A 18 7.15 6.48 8.71
C CYS A 18 6.70 5.72 9.98
N ASP A 19 5.45 5.27 9.93
CA ASP A 19 4.77 4.45 10.93
C ASP A 19 4.87 2.94 10.63
N PHE A 20 5.20 2.56 9.39
CA PHE A 20 5.45 1.18 9.00
C PHE A 20 6.46 0.48 9.92
N TYR A 21 6.18 -0.78 10.20
CA TYR A 21 7.05 -1.65 10.97
C TYR A 21 8.41 -1.81 10.27
N SER A 22 9.46 -1.23 10.84
CA SER A 22 10.79 -1.28 10.26
C SER A 22 11.88 -1.14 11.33
N HIS A 23 13.06 -1.68 11.03
CA HIS A 23 14.23 -1.72 11.88
C HIS A 23 15.46 -1.34 11.09
N THR A 24 16.37 -0.60 11.74
CA THR A 24 17.66 -0.23 11.14
C THR A 24 18.77 -1.23 11.42
N ASN A 25 18.55 -2.19 12.32
CA ASN A 25 19.49 -3.27 12.56
C ASN A 25 19.31 -4.39 11.54
N THR A 26 20.26 -4.52 10.61
CA THR A 26 20.28 -5.53 9.55
C THR A 26 21.02 -6.81 9.93
N GLU A 27 21.62 -6.91 11.13
CA GLU A 27 22.33 -8.12 11.59
C GLU A 27 21.42 -9.35 11.66
N LEU A 28 20.12 -9.13 11.84
CA LEU A 28 19.10 -10.19 11.94
C LEU A 28 18.58 -10.64 10.57
N THR A 29 19.03 -10.06 9.46
CA THR A 29 18.48 -10.36 8.11
C THR A 29 18.52 -11.85 7.80
N GLN A 30 19.67 -12.50 7.98
CA GLN A 30 19.81 -13.93 7.66
C GLN A 30 18.92 -14.82 8.54
N ARG A 31 18.87 -14.57 9.85
CA ARG A 31 17.97 -15.29 10.77
C ARG A 31 16.50 -15.10 10.37
N TYR A 32 16.14 -13.87 10.02
CA TYR A 32 14.79 -13.52 9.60
C TYR A 32 14.38 -14.25 8.31
N LEU A 33 15.27 -14.30 7.30
CA LEU A 33 14.99 -15.02 6.05
C LEU A 33 14.81 -16.53 6.28
N GLN A 34 15.57 -17.13 7.19
CA GLN A 34 15.36 -18.54 7.57
C GLN A 34 14.01 -18.75 8.24
N ALA A 35 13.62 -17.88 9.19
CA ALA A 35 12.29 -17.94 9.81
C ALA A 35 11.18 -17.76 8.77
N LEU A 36 11.34 -16.84 7.83
CA LEU A 36 10.40 -16.61 6.74
C LEU A 36 10.22 -17.86 5.85
N SER A 37 11.30 -18.57 5.54
CA SER A 37 11.24 -19.85 4.80
C SER A 37 10.44 -20.90 5.56
N ILE A 38 10.66 -21.04 6.87
CA ILE A 38 9.91 -21.98 7.72
C ILE A 38 8.42 -21.57 7.77
N GLU A 39 8.11 -20.28 7.87
CA GLU A 39 6.73 -19.79 7.85
C GLU A 39 6.03 -20.15 6.53
N MET A 40 6.70 -19.99 5.39
CA MET A 40 6.16 -20.37 4.08
C MET A 40 5.76 -21.85 4.06
N GLU A 41 6.59 -22.73 4.63
CA GLU A 41 6.25 -24.15 4.74
C GLU A 41 5.05 -24.38 5.66
N GLN A 42 5.05 -23.78 6.86
CA GLN A 42 3.99 -23.93 7.86
C GLN A 42 2.63 -23.43 7.34
N ARG A 43 2.63 -22.35 6.56
CA ARG A 43 1.42 -21.63 6.14
C ARG A 43 1.05 -21.83 4.67
N LYS A 44 1.69 -22.76 3.96
CA LYS A 44 1.39 -23.09 2.54
C LYS A 44 -0.07 -23.42 2.24
N ASN A 45 -0.82 -23.90 3.24
CA ASN A 45 -2.24 -24.26 3.13
C ASN A 45 -3.19 -23.18 3.69
N TYR A 46 -2.70 -21.98 4.01
CA TYR A 46 -3.56 -20.89 4.51
C TYR A 46 -4.59 -20.45 3.47
N LEU A 47 -4.17 -20.39 2.20
CA LEU A 47 -5.05 -20.16 1.07
C LEU A 47 -5.64 -21.49 0.60
N PRO A 48 -6.95 -21.55 0.24
CA PRO A 48 -7.54 -22.74 -0.35
C PRO A 48 -6.80 -23.20 -1.61
N GLN A 49 -6.63 -24.51 -1.80
CA GLN A 49 -5.85 -25.06 -2.93
C GLN A 49 -6.38 -24.68 -4.32
N GLN A 50 -7.68 -24.41 -4.43
CA GLN A 50 -8.33 -23.96 -5.67
C GLN A 50 -8.09 -22.47 -5.99
N GLU A 51 -7.52 -21.69 -5.07
CA GLU A 51 -7.24 -20.28 -5.30
C GLU A 51 -5.98 -20.11 -6.14
N ASN A 52 -6.13 -19.43 -7.27
CA ASN A 52 -4.99 -19.03 -8.09
C ASN A 52 -4.31 -17.81 -7.45
N ILE A 53 -3.03 -17.96 -7.11
CA ILE A 53 -2.18 -16.85 -6.68
C ILE A 53 -1.77 -16.06 -7.93
N THR A 54 -2.18 -14.80 -7.99
CA THR A 54 -2.00 -13.94 -9.16
C THR A 54 -1.07 -12.77 -8.90
N THR A 55 -0.89 -12.37 -7.63
CA THR A 55 -0.04 -11.24 -7.28
C THR A 55 0.92 -11.59 -6.15
N LEU A 56 2.11 -11.01 -6.22
CA LEU A 56 3.15 -11.12 -5.20
C LEU A 56 3.73 -9.73 -4.96
N TYR A 57 3.81 -9.32 -3.69
CA TYR A 57 4.29 -8.00 -3.31
C TYR A 57 5.33 -8.10 -2.20
N LEU A 58 6.53 -7.59 -2.44
CA LEU A 58 7.55 -7.38 -1.41
C LEU A 58 7.48 -5.92 -0.98
N GLY A 59 7.18 -5.69 0.29
CA GLY A 59 7.13 -4.35 0.87
C GLY A 59 7.61 -4.29 2.32
N GLY A 60 7.31 -3.18 3.00
CA GLY A 60 7.52 -3.02 4.44
C GLY A 60 8.54 -1.94 4.76
N GLY A 61 9.73 -2.36 5.21
CA GLY A 61 10.86 -1.45 5.39
C GLY A 61 11.45 -1.05 4.04
N THR A 62 12.41 -1.82 3.53
CA THR A 62 13.04 -1.54 2.24
C THR A 62 13.50 -2.83 1.58
N PRO A 63 12.64 -3.50 0.79
CA PRO A 63 13.00 -4.71 0.05
C PRO A 63 14.22 -4.54 -0.88
N SER A 64 14.40 -3.36 -1.47
CA SER A 64 15.59 -3.03 -2.28
C SER A 64 16.94 -3.09 -1.55
N LEU A 65 16.98 -3.30 -0.23
CA LEU A 65 18.22 -3.59 0.51
C LEU A 65 18.68 -5.05 0.40
N LEU A 66 17.77 -5.96 0.02
CA LEU A 66 18.09 -7.37 -0.09
C LEU A 66 19.13 -7.58 -1.18
N GLN A 67 20.14 -8.38 -0.86
CA GLN A 67 21.14 -8.81 -1.83
C GLN A 67 20.53 -9.80 -2.82
N LYS A 68 21.18 -9.97 -3.97
CA LYS A 68 20.74 -10.88 -5.03
C LYS A 68 20.45 -12.29 -4.50
N GLU A 69 21.32 -12.81 -3.65
CA GLU A 69 21.21 -14.16 -3.08
C GLU A 69 20.03 -14.26 -2.10
N GLU A 70 19.75 -13.19 -1.35
CA GLU A 70 18.63 -13.11 -0.41
C GLU A 70 17.29 -13.07 -1.16
N LEU A 71 17.21 -12.27 -2.23
CA LEU A 71 16.02 -12.21 -3.08
C LEU A 71 15.79 -13.57 -3.77
N ALA A 72 16.84 -14.18 -4.31
CA ALA A 72 16.76 -15.52 -4.91
C ALA A 72 16.30 -16.58 -3.89
N PHE A 73 16.79 -16.50 -2.65
CA PHE A 73 16.39 -17.40 -1.56
C PHE A 73 14.89 -17.29 -1.26
N ILE A 74 14.35 -16.07 -1.14
CA ILE A 74 12.90 -15.84 -0.91
C ILE A 74 12.07 -16.49 -2.03
N PHE A 75 12.40 -16.19 -3.29
CA PHE A 75 11.64 -16.68 -4.43
C PHE A 75 11.78 -18.20 -4.66
N SER A 76 12.92 -18.78 -4.33
CA SER A 76 13.10 -20.24 -4.33
C SER A 76 12.19 -20.92 -3.30
N ASN A 77 12.03 -20.34 -2.11
CA ASN A 77 11.12 -20.89 -1.09
C ASN A 77 9.66 -20.71 -1.49
N LEU A 78 9.30 -19.55 -2.05
CA LEU A 78 7.96 -19.31 -2.56
C LEU A 78 7.55 -20.33 -3.63
N THR A 79 8.40 -20.56 -4.63
CA THR A 79 8.15 -21.53 -5.72
C THR A 79 8.09 -22.98 -5.21
N THR A 80 8.73 -23.27 -4.08
CA THR A 80 8.69 -24.60 -3.43
C THR A 80 7.37 -24.84 -2.70
N HIS A 81 6.81 -23.81 -2.06
CA HIS A 81 5.67 -23.96 -1.16
C HIS A 81 4.32 -23.51 -1.75
N PHE A 82 4.33 -22.67 -2.79
CA PHE A 82 3.13 -22.12 -3.40
C PHE A 82 3.06 -22.42 -4.90
N ASN A 83 1.84 -22.62 -5.41
CA ASN A 83 1.61 -22.71 -6.85
C ASN A 83 1.52 -21.30 -7.46
N LEU A 84 2.59 -20.91 -8.15
CA LEU A 84 2.74 -19.58 -8.73
C LEU A 84 2.50 -19.54 -10.26
N ALA A 85 1.90 -20.58 -10.82
CA ALA A 85 1.71 -20.71 -12.27
C ALA A 85 0.82 -19.61 -12.89
N ASN A 86 0.03 -18.91 -12.08
CA ASN A 86 -0.89 -17.85 -12.52
C ASN A 86 -0.43 -16.45 -12.09
N LEU A 87 0.82 -16.27 -11.65
CA LEU A 87 1.33 -14.94 -11.31
C LEU A 87 1.31 -14.01 -12.53
N THR A 88 0.63 -12.88 -12.37
CA THR A 88 0.53 -11.79 -13.35
C THR A 88 1.28 -10.54 -12.90
N GLU A 89 1.38 -10.31 -11.59
CA GLU A 89 2.08 -9.16 -11.01
C GLU A 89 3.07 -9.59 -9.93
N ILE A 90 4.32 -9.13 -10.04
CA ILE A 90 5.36 -9.25 -9.02
C ILE A 90 5.89 -7.84 -8.78
N THR A 91 5.51 -7.28 -7.63
CA THR A 91 5.91 -5.93 -7.20
C THR A 91 7.01 -5.99 -6.16
N ILE A 92 8.03 -5.14 -6.30
CA ILE A 92 9.05 -4.90 -5.26
C ILE A 92 9.12 -3.41 -4.96
N GLU A 93 8.98 -3.05 -3.68
CA GLU A 93 9.23 -1.68 -3.20
C GLU A 93 10.73 -1.35 -3.16
N ALA A 94 11.06 -0.13 -3.57
CA ALA A 94 12.42 0.37 -3.61
C ALA A 94 12.52 1.83 -3.15
N ASN A 95 13.64 2.15 -2.50
CA ASN A 95 14.04 3.55 -2.32
C ASN A 95 15.00 3.94 -3.45
N PRO A 96 14.97 5.21 -3.92
CA PRO A 96 15.88 5.66 -4.97
C PRO A 96 17.37 5.36 -4.72
N ASP A 97 17.84 5.54 -3.49
CA ASP A 97 19.25 5.30 -3.11
C ASP A 97 19.72 3.85 -3.23
N ASP A 98 18.77 2.91 -3.28
CA ASP A 98 19.02 1.48 -3.28
C ASP A 98 18.78 0.87 -4.68
N ILE A 99 18.31 1.66 -5.64
CA ILE A 99 18.16 1.26 -7.04
C ILE A 99 19.51 1.31 -7.76
N THR A 100 20.12 0.14 -7.89
CA THR A 100 21.39 -0.07 -8.58
C THR A 100 21.21 -1.05 -9.75
N SER A 101 22.17 -1.10 -10.66
CA SER A 101 22.23 -2.11 -11.73
C SER A 101 22.09 -3.54 -11.18
N ASP A 102 22.77 -3.86 -10.09
CA ASP A 102 22.75 -5.21 -9.49
C ASP A 102 21.37 -5.52 -8.90
N PHE A 103 20.73 -4.57 -8.22
CA PHE A 103 19.37 -4.72 -7.71
C PHE A 103 18.37 -4.94 -8.86
N LEU A 104 18.43 -4.12 -9.92
CA LEU A 104 17.51 -4.22 -11.06
C LEU A 104 17.66 -5.57 -11.79
N LEU A 105 18.89 -6.06 -11.95
CA LEU A 105 19.15 -7.38 -12.51
C LEU A 105 18.63 -8.50 -11.60
N ALA A 106 18.83 -8.39 -10.29
CA ALA A 106 18.31 -9.36 -9.32
C ALA A 106 16.77 -9.40 -9.30
N ALA A 107 16.12 -8.23 -9.30
CA ALA A 107 14.67 -8.09 -9.38
C ALA A 107 14.13 -8.74 -10.67
N LYS A 108 14.73 -8.46 -11.83
CA LYS A 108 14.33 -9.11 -13.09
C LYS A 108 14.54 -10.62 -13.07
N ALA A 109 15.63 -11.10 -12.45
CA ALA A 109 15.93 -12.53 -12.39
C ALA A 109 14.87 -13.33 -11.61
N VAL A 110 14.19 -12.71 -10.65
CA VAL A 110 13.07 -13.32 -9.91
C VAL A 110 11.70 -13.06 -10.55
N GLY A 111 11.66 -12.47 -11.75
CA GLY A 111 10.44 -12.19 -12.49
C GLY A 111 9.70 -10.92 -12.08
N CYS A 112 10.31 -10.04 -11.27
CA CYS A 112 9.73 -8.74 -10.93
C CYS A 112 9.37 -7.98 -12.20
N ASN A 113 8.12 -7.56 -12.31
CA ASN A 113 7.58 -6.85 -13.46
C ASN A 113 6.97 -5.49 -13.08
N ARG A 114 6.91 -5.15 -11.79
CA ARG A 114 6.48 -3.84 -11.28
C ARG A 114 7.41 -3.34 -10.16
N LEU A 115 7.81 -2.07 -10.21
CA LEU A 115 8.52 -1.42 -9.11
C LEU A 115 7.63 -0.36 -8.46
N SER A 116 7.68 -0.24 -7.13
CA SER A 116 7.10 0.89 -6.41
C SER A 116 8.22 1.69 -5.75
N ILE A 117 8.41 2.94 -6.17
CA ILE A 117 9.58 3.74 -5.81
C ILE A 117 9.16 4.90 -4.90
N GLY A 118 9.58 4.84 -3.65
CA GLY A 118 9.21 5.84 -2.64
C GLY A 118 9.95 7.17 -2.80
N ILE A 119 9.53 8.04 -3.73
CA ILE A 119 10.18 9.34 -4.00
C ILE A 119 9.81 10.40 -2.97
N GLN A 120 8.53 10.47 -2.61
CA GLN A 120 7.87 11.38 -1.68
C GLN A 120 7.82 12.85 -2.13
N SER A 121 8.94 13.42 -2.58
CA SER A 121 9.00 14.80 -3.08
C SER A 121 10.14 14.98 -4.10
N PHE A 122 9.99 15.98 -4.98
CA PHE A 122 11.07 16.46 -5.86
C PHE A 122 11.69 17.77 -5.36
N TYR A 123 11.49 18.12 -4.09
CA TYR A 123 12.07 19.28 -3.44
C TYR A 123 13.00 18.85 -2.31
N ASN A 124 14.28 19.22 -2.38
CA ASN A 124 15.32 18.68 -1.51
C ASN A 124 15.10 19.04 -0.03
N GLU A 125 14.55 20.22 0.25
CA GLU A 125 14.23 20.66 1.60
C GLU A 125 13.09 19.83 2.22
N GLU A 126 12.09 19.43 1.41
CA GLU A 126 11.03 18.52 1.83
C GLU A 126 11.60 17.11 2.11
N LEU A 127 12.49 16.60 1.25
CA LEU A 127 13.17 15.32 1.45
C LEU A 127 14.02 15.29 2.73
N GLN A 128 14.78 16.34 2.99
CA GLN A 128 15.56 16.49 4.22
C GLN A 128 14.67 16.50 5.46
N LEU A 129 13.55 17.23 5.41
CA LEU A 129 12.58 17.27 6.49
C LEU A 129 11.99 15.88 6.77
N LEU A 130 11.66 15.12 5.73
CA LEU A 130 11.15 13.75 5.83
C LEU A 130 12.20 12.74 6.35
N GLY A 131 13.47 13.12 6.38
CA GLY A 131 14.57 12.21 6.72
C GLY A 131 14.86 11.20 5.60
N ARG A 132 14.62 11.59 4.33
CA ARG A 132 14.99 10.80 3.15
C ARG A 132 16.50 10.91 2.91
N ARG A 133 17.11 9.84 2.39
CA ARG A 133 18.55 9.77 2.10
C ARG A 133 18.89 10.26 0.69
N HIS A 134 17.93 10.15 -0.23
CA HIS A 134 18.05 10.60 -1.62
C HIS A 134 17.78 12.09 -1.80
N SER A 135 18.38 12.67 -2.84
CA SER A 135 17.98 13.96 -3.42
C SER A 135 16.96 13.79 -4.55
N ALA A 136 16.31 14.88 -4.95
CA ALA A 136 15.39 14.90 -6.07
C ALA A 136 16.06 14.42 -7.38
N GLU A 137 17.32 14.78 -7.60
CA GLU A 137 18.12 14.35 -8.74
C GLU A 137 18.33 12.83 -8.73
N GLN A 138 18.70 12.27 -7.57
CA GLN A 138 18.87 10.82 -7.42
C GLN A 138 17.55 10.06 -7.64
N ALA A 139 16.42 10.64 -7.23
CA ALA A 139 15.10 10.06 -7.51
C ALA A 139 14.81 9.96 -9.01
N ILE A 140 15.10 11.03 -9.76
CA ILE A 140 14.94 11.07 -11.22
C ILE A 140 15.88 10.04 -11.90
N GLU A 141 17.15 10.01 -11.48
CA GLU A 141 18.14 9.06 -12.00
C GLU A 141 17.74 7.61 -11.73
N ALA A 142 17.22 7.30 -10.55
CA ALA A 142 16.79 5.96 -10.18
C ALA A 142 15.63 5.46 -11.05
N VAL A 143 14.63 6.32 -11.34
CA VAL A 143 13.53 5.98 -12.26
C VAL A 143 14.06 5.77 -13.67
N SER A 144 14.93 6.66 -14.17
CA SER A 144 15.53 6.52 -15.50
C SER A 144 16.33 5.23 -15.62
N LEU A 145 17.10 4.87 -14.58
CA LEU A 145 17.87 3.64 -14.54
C LEU A 145 16.95 2.41 -14.60
N ALA A 146 15.87 2.39 -13.82
CA ALA A 146 14.88 1.31 -13.87
C ALA A 146 14.28 1.15 -15.29
N GLN A 147 13.94 2.26 -15.94
CA GLN A 147 13.45 2.26 -17.33
C GLN A 147 14.50 1.74 -18.32
N GLN A 148 15.77 2.14 -18.18
CA GLN A 148 16.88 1.65 -19.02
C GLN A 148 17.09 0.14 -18.88
N TYR A 149 16.84 -0.40 -17.68
CA TYR A 149 16.85 -1.85 -17.46
C TYR A 149 15.60 -2.54 -17.99
N GLY A 150 14.61 -1.80 -18.52
CA GLY A 150 13.42 -2.29 -19.19
C GLY A 150 12.27 -2.62 -18.24
N PHE A 151 12.14 -1.89 -17.13
CA PHE A 151 10.89 -1.86 -16.36
C PHE A 151 9.92 -0.89 -17.02
N THR A 152 8.72 -1.37 -17.35
CA THR A 152 7.66 -0.58 -18.03
C THR A 152 6.43 -0.37 -17.16
N ASN A 153 6.41 -0.93 -15.95
CA ASN A 153 5.37 -0.70 -14.94
C ASN A 153 6.07 -0.19 -13.69
N ILE A 154 6.17 1.14 -13.59
CA ILE A 154 6.80 1.83 -12.47
C ILE A 154 5.75 2.68 -11.78
N SER A 155 5.64 2.49 -10.47
CA SER A 155 4.94 3.37 -9.55
C SER A 155 5.94 4.26 -8.84
N ILE A 156 5.55 5.51 -8.60
CA ILE A 156 6.23 6.39 -7.66
C ILE A 156 5.27 6.82 -6.57
N ASP A 157 5.79 6.92 -5.34
CA ASP A 157 5.02 7.42 -4.21
C ASP A 157 5.36 8.88 -4.00
N LEU A 158 4.34 9.72 -3.79
CA LEU A 158 4.43 11.15 -3.51
C LEU A 158 3.70 11.47 -2.22
N MET A 159 4.14 12.53 -1.54
CA MET A 159 3.47 13.04 -0.35
C MET A 159 3.07 14.50 -0.53
N TYR A 160 1.86 14.82 -0.07
CA TYR A 160 1.35 16.19 0.00
C TYR A 160 0.88 16.53 1.42
N GLY A 161 0.72 17.81 1.71
CA GLY A 161 0.47 18.28 3.09
C GLY A 161 1.72 18.26 3.98
N LEU A 162 2.92 18.26 3.38
CA LEU A 162 4.18 18.28 4.15
C LEU A 162 4.38 19.63 4.87
N PRO A 163 5.09 19.68 6.01
CA PRO A 163 5.33 20.95 6.69
C PRO A 163 6.11 21.91 5.80
N ASN A 164 5.61 23.15 5.69
CA ASN A 164 6.13 24.21 4.81
C ASN A 164 6.04 23.93 3.30
N GLN A 165 5.35 22.86 2.87
CA GLN A 165 5.02 22.68 1.46
C GLN A 165 4.08 23.79 1.02
N SER A 166 4.29 24.25 -0.21
CA SER A 166 3.48 25.29 -0.83
C SER A 166 2.84 24.74 -2.10
N MET A 167 1.78 25.40 -2.59
CA MET A 167 1.19 25.05 -3.88
C MET A 167 2.21 25.07 -5.01
N GLN A 168 3.17 26.00 -4.96
CA GLN A 168 4.22 26.09 -5.97
C GLN A 168 5.17 24.88 -5.93
N THR A 169 5.59 24.42 -4.74
CA THR A 169 6.49 23.24 -4.64
C THR A 169 5.74 21.95 -4.98
N TRP A 170 4.46 21.87 -4.63
CA TRP A 170 3.60 20.75 -5.01
C TRP A 170 3.40 20.64 -6.52
N GLN A 171 3.03 21.73 -7.18
CA GLN A 171 2.85 21.78 -8.64
C GLN A 171 4.11 21.36 -9.39
N LYS A 172 5.28 21.86 -8.97
CA LYS A 172 6.57 21.45 -9.56
C LYS A 172 6.87 19.98 -9.35
N SER A 173 6.48 19.41 -8.20
CA SER A 173 6.64 17.98 -7.95
C SER A 173 5.75 17.14 -8.86
N LEU A 174 4.50 17.56 -9.10
CA LEU A 174 3.59 16.91 -10.05
C LEU A 174 4.09 17.02 -11.50
N GLU A 175 4.55 18.20 -11.92
CA GLU A 175 5.17 18.39 -13.24
C GLU A 175 6.38 17.47 -13.44
N LYS A 176 7.23 17.35 -12.41
CA LYS A 176 8.38 16.45 -12.45
C LYS A 176 7.95 14.98 -12.52
N ALA A 177 7.01 14.57 -11.68
CA ALA A 177 6.44 13.21 -11.68
C ALA A 177 5.94 12.82 -13.08
N LEU A 178 5.15 13.68 -13.71
CA LEU A 178 4.62 13.46 -15.06
C LEU A 178 5.73 13.39 -16.11
N SER A 179 6.78 14.19 -15.99
CA SER A 179 7.93 14.16 -16.91
C SER A 179 8.75 12.87 -16.86
N LEU A 180 8.57 12.05 -15.82
CA LEU A 180 9.24 10.75 -15.72
C LEU A 180 8.56 9.67 -16.56
N GLU A 181 7.38 9.93 -17.11
CA GLU A 181 6.61 8.97 -17.91
C GLU A 181 6.40 7.62 -17.18
N VAL A 182 6.14 7.69 -15.87
CA VAL A 182 5.76 6.54 -15.05
C VAL A 182 4.30 6.18 -15.28
N GLN A 183 3.94 4.93 -15.02
CA GLN A 183 2.62 4.40 -15.34
C GLN A 183 1.64 4.52 -14.18
N HIS A 184 2.17 4.74 -12.97
CA HIS A 184 1.40 4.75 -11.74
C HIS A 184 1.97 5.78 -10.76
N ILE A 185 1.09 6.49 -10.05
CA ILE A 185 1.44 7.44 -9.00
C ILE A 185 0.57 7.13 -7.79
N SER A 186 1.21 6.85 -6.67
CA SER A 186 0.60 6.79 -5.34
C SER A 186 0.85 8.13 -4.65
N ALA A 187 -0.18 8.78 -4.14
CA ALA A 187 -0.07 10.07 -3.49
C ALA A 187 -0.78 10.05 -2.13
N TYR A 188 -0.02 10.35 -1.07
CA TYR A 188 -0.47 10.26 0.31
C TYR A 188 -0.49 11.63 0.97
N HIS A 189 -1.59 11.97 1.62
CA HIS A 189 -1.61 13.11 2.55
C HIS A 189 -0.80 12.73 3.79
N LEU A 190 0.05 13.64 4.28
CA LEU A 190 0.84 13.38 5.47
C LEU A 190 -0.06 13.28 6.71
N THR A 191 -0.12 12.09 7.30
CA THR A 191 -0.68 11.88 8.63
C THR A 191 0.41 11.88 9.70
N TYR A 192 0.06 12.32 10.91
CA TYR A 192 0.99 12.40 12.04
C TYR A 192 0.75 11.26 13.01
N GLU A 193 1.39 10.13 12.75
CA GLU A 193 1.15 8.90 13.52
C GLU A 193 1.86 8.87 14.87
N LYS A 194 1.14 8.42 15.90
CA LYS A 194 1.68 8.34 17.26
C LYS A 194 2.89 7.41 17.30
N GLY A 195 3.98 7.90 17.87
CA GLY A 195 5.24 7.15 17.98
C GLY A 195 6.25 7.46 16.87
N THR A 196 5.89 8.28 15.88
CA THR A 196 6.83 8.79 14.87
C THR A 196 7.59 10.02 15.38
N PRO A 197 8.81 10.29 14.85
CA PRO A 197 9.52 11.54 15.08
C PRO A 197 8.70 12.79 14.70
N PHE A 198 7.92 12.75 13.62
CA PHE A 198 7.05 13.87 13.24
C PHE A 198 5.95 14.14 14.26
N TYR A 199 5.28 13.11 14.79
CA TYR A 199 4.29 13.32 15.86
C TYR A 199 4.92 13.99 17.09
N GLN A 200 6.13 13.61 17.47
CA GLN A 200 6.86 14.25 18.58
C GLN A 200 7.19 15.72 18.27
N GLN A 201 7.60 16.03 17.03
CA GLN A 201 7.89 17.39 16.59
C GLN A 201 6.64 18.27 16.52
N LEU A 202 5.51 17.70 16.08
CA LEU A 202 4.22 18.36 16.05
C LEU A 202 3.76 18.73 17.47
N GLN A 203 3.83 17.78 18.41
CA GLN A 203 3.49 18.03 19.82
C GLN A 203 4.41 19.08 20.47
N ALA A 204 5.68 19.12 20.05
CA ALA A 204 6.63 20.14 20.46
C ALA A 204 6.49 21.49 19.70
N LYS A 205 5.51 21.63 18.80
CA LYS A 205 5.27 22.80 17.95
C LYS A 205 6.47 23.20 17.09
N LYS A 206 7.32 22.24 16.73
CA LYS A 206 8.47 22.43 15.82
C LYS A 206 8.07 22.39 14.36
N ILE A 207 6.98 21.68 14.07
CA ILE A 207 6.33 21.62 12.76
C ILE A 207 4.83 21.87 12.97
N LYS A 208 4.15 22.27 11.89
CA LYS A 208 2.70 22.47 11.85
C LYS A 208 2.14 21.57 10.75
N GLU A 209 0.94 21.05 10.98
CA GLU A 209 0.14 20.38 9.95
C GLU A 209 -0.26 21.39 8.87
N ALA A 210 -0.51 20.90 7.66
CA ALA A 210 -1.16 21.69 6.63
C ALA A 210 -2.56 22.09 7.10
N ASP A 211 -2.97 23.32 6.78
CA ASP A 211 -4.34 23.75 7.05
C ASP A 211 -5.32 22.94 6.16
N GLU A 212 -6.57 22.76 6.61
CA GLU A 212 -7.57 21.96 5.90
C GLU A 212 -7.83 22.51 4.49
N GLU A 213 -7.89 23.85 4.36
CA GLU A 213 -8.06 24.53 3.07
C GLU A 213 -6.90 24.22 2.10
N ASP A 214 -5.65 24.26 2.58
CA ASP A 214 -4.48 23.92 1.76
C ASP A 214 -4.49 22.44 1.34
N SER A 215 -4.87 21.55 2.26
CA SER A 215 -4.97 20.12 2.01
C SER A 215 -5.98 19.81 0.91
N ILE A 216 -7.11 20.53 0.90
CA ILE A 216 -8.12 20.45 -0.16
C ILE A 216 -7.52 20.90 -1.50
N LEU A 217 -6.89 22.06 -1.53
CA LEU A 217 -6.29 22.59 -2.75
C LEU A 217 -5.20 21.68 -3.31
N TYR A 218 -4.37 21.06 -2.47
CA TYR A 218 -3.32 20.12 -2.92
C TYR A 218 -3.89 18.89 -3.60
N PHE A 219 -4.95 18.32 -3.04
CA PHE A 219 -5.58 17.13 -3.62
C PHE A 219 -6.40 17.47 -4.87
N GLU A 220 -7.08 18.62 -4.92
CA GLU A 220 -7.73 19.10 -6.13
C GLU A 220 -6.71 19.27 -7.27
N GLU A 221 -5.55 19.87 -6.97
CA GLU A 221 -4.48 20.02 -7.96
C GLU A 221 -3.92 18.68 -8.42
N LEU A 222 -3.74 17.72 -7.51
CA LEU A 222 -3.33 16.35 -7.81
C LEU A 222 -4.31 15.68 -8.80
N ILE A 223 -5.60 15.64 -8.46
CA ILE A 223 -6.64 15.02 -9.31
C ILE A 223 -6.65 15.69 -10.68
N ASN A 224 -6.68 17.03 -10.71
CA ASN A 224 -6.77 17.79 -11.95
C ASN A 224 -5.58 17.51 -12.86
N LYS A 225 -4.35 17.55 -12.34
CA LYS A 225 -3.15 17.37 -13.17
C LYS A 225 -2.98 15.93 -13.64
N LEU A 226 -3.20 14.95 -12.77
CA LEU A 226 -3.07 13.54 -13.16
C LEU A 226 -4.16 13.11 -14.14
N THR A 227 -5.41 13.56 -13.94
CA THR A 227 -6.51 13.26 -14.87
C THR A 227 -6.29 13.91 -16.23
N GLN A 228 -5.78 15.16 -16.28
CA GLN A 228 -5.42 15.83 -17.54
C GLN A 228 -4.28 15.10 -18.28
N ALA A 229 -3.38 14.45 -17.55
CA ALA A 229 -2.32 13.62 -18.10
C ALA A 229 -2.77 12.20 -18.48
N GLY A 230 -4.05 11.86 -18.29
CA GLY A 230 -4.63 10.56 -18.67
C GLY A 230 -4.57 9.47 -17.61
N PHE A 231 -4.20 9.80 -16.37
CA PHE A 231 -4.29 8.86 -15.25
C PHE A 231 -5.72 8.74 -14.75
N GLU A 232 -6.13 7.53 -14.41
CA GLU A 232 -7.37 7.24 -13.73
C GLU A 232 -7.15 7.22 -12.21
N HIS A 233 -7.92 8.03 -11.48
CA HIS A 233 -8.03 7.95 -10.02
C HIS A 233 -8.89 6.74 -9.64
N TYR A 234 -8.26 5.58 -9.46
CA TYR A 234 -8.99 4.31 -9.34
C TYR A 234 -9.31 3.94 -7.87
N GLU A 235 -8.57 4.49 -6.92
CA GLU A 235 -8.88 4.49 -5.48
C GLU A 235 -8.27 5.72 -4.80
N ILE A 236 -8.62 5.99 -3.53
CA ILE A 236 -8.33 7.24 -2.80
C ILE A 236 -6.91 7.80 -3.03
N SER A 237 -5.86 6.98 -2.92
CA SER A 237 -4.47 7.44 -2.97
C SER A 237 -3.77 7.16 -4.31
N ASN A 238 -4.35 6.37 -5.22
CA ASN A 238 -3.63 5.80 -6.36
C ASN A 238 -4.25 6.21 -7.69
N PHE A 239 -3.34 6.54 -8.61
CA PHE A 239 -3.61 6.98 -9.96
C PHE A 239 -2.81 6.12 -10.91
N ALA A 240 -3.43 5.63 -11.98
CA ALA A 240 -2.74 4.79 -12.95
C ALA A 240 -3.16 5.13 -14.38
N LEU A 241 -2.25 4.98 -15.33
CA LEU A 241 -2.65 4.82 -16.73
C LEU A 241 -3.45 3.52 -16.87
N SER A 242 -4.41 3.49 -17.79
CA SER A 242 -5.28 2.32 -17.99
C SER A 242 -4.47 1.03 -18.19
N GLY A 243 -4.76 0.00 -17.39
CA GLY A 243 -4.07 -1.29 -17.40
C GLY A 243 -2.81 -1.37 -16.53
N TYR A 244 -2.47 -0.30 -15.81
CA TYR A 244 -1.34 -0.24 -14.88
C TYR A 244 -1.75 -0.06 -13.41
N GLU A 245 -3.04 -0.22 -13.12
CA GLU A 245 -3.54 -0.31 -11.75
C GLU A 245 -2.79 -1.42 -11.00
N SER A 246 -2.36 -1.14 -9.77
CA SER A 246 -1.71 -2.16 -8.95
C SER A 246 -2.69 -3.29 -8.65
N GLN A 247 -2.44 -4.47 -9.19
CA GLN A 247 -3.34 -5.62 -8.99
C GLN A 247 -3.31 -6.08 -7.54
N HIS A 248 -2.13 -6.08 -6.90
CA HIS A 248 -1.99 -6.45 -5.50
C HIS A 248 -2.67 -5.46 -4.57
N ASN A 249 -2.50 -4.16 -4.78
CA ASN A 249 -3.18 -3.15 -3.96
C ASN A 249 -4.71 -3.20 -4.16
N SER A 250 -5.16 -3.30 -5.42
CA SER A 250 -6.59 -3.42 -5.75
C SER A 250 -7.25 -4.63 -5.11
N SER A 251 -6.50 -5.73 -4.94
CA SER A 251 -6.98 -6.95 -4.28
C SER A 251 -7.46 -6.70 -2.84
N TYR A 252 -6.81 -5.79 -2.11
CA TYR A 252 -7.24 -5.42 -0.75
C TYR A 252 -8.62 -4.73 -0.74
N TRP A 253 -8.93 -4.00 -1.81
CA TRP A 253 -10.19 -3.25 -1.92
C TRP A 253 -11.34 -4.08 -2.50
N GLU A 254 -11.01 -5.17 -3.21
CA GLU A 254 -11.98 -6.01 -3.92
C GLU A 254 -12.30 -7.34 -3.21
N HIS A 255 -12.10 -7.42 -1.89
CA HIS A 255 -12.38 -8.64 -1.08
C HIS A 255 -11.64 -9.88 -1.56
N VAL A 256 -10.40 -9.70 -2.00
CA VAL A 256 -9.56 -10.80 -2.45
C VAL A 256 -8.76 -11.35 -1.26
N ARG A 257 -8.62 -12.67 -1.19
CA ARG A 257 -7.82 -13.33 -0.14
C ARG A 257 -6.35 -13.03 -0.32
N TYR A 258 -5.61 -12.94 0.78
CA TYR A 258 -4.16 -12.84 0.71
C TYR A 258 -3.49 -13.46 1.94
N ILE A 259 -2.27 -13.93 1.73
CA ILE A 259 -1.38 -14.36 2.81
C ILE A 259 -0.25 -13.35 2.94
N GLY A 260 -0.10 -12.79 4.14
CA GLY A 260 1.07 -12.00 4.52
C GLY A 260 2.05 -12.87 5.29
N LEU A 261 3.31 -12.79 4.91
CA LEU A 261 4.42 -13.52 5.49
C LEU A 261 5.48 -12.54 5.99
N GLY A 262 6.16 -12.88 7.08
CA GLY A 262 7.12 -12.01 7.75
C GLY A 262 6.53 -11.27 8.97
N ALA A 263 7.40 -10.70 9.81
CA ALA A 263 7.00 -9.92 10.98
C ALA A 263 6.06 -8.78 10.58
N SER A 264 5.03 -8.53 11.40
CA SER A 264 3.94 -7.56 11.14
C SER A 264 3.06 -7.81 9.92
N ALA A 265 3.32 -8.84 9.10
CA ALA A 265 2.52 -9.08 7.91
C ALA A 265 1.09 -9.52 8.27
N HIS A 266 0.12 -8.96 7.55
CA HIS A 266 -1.31 -9.28 7.70
C HIS A 266 -1.77 -10.28 6.65
N SER A 267 -2.73 -11.12 7.00
CA SER A 267 -3.38 -12.11 6.13
C SER A 267 -4.89 -12.04 6.29
N TYR A 268 -5.61 -12.34 5.21
CA TYR A 268 -7.07 -12.31 5.18
C TYR A 268 -7.63 -13.42 4.30
N ASN A 269 -8.59 -14.20 4.82
CA ASN A 269 -9.20 -15.32 4.09
C ASN A 269 -10.73 -15.22 3.92
N LEU A 270 -11.29 -14.03 4.15
CA LEU A 270 -12.72 -13.66 4.23
C LEU A 270 -13.44 -14.02 5.54
N THR A 271 -12.95 -15.00 6.29
CA THR A 271 -13.57 -15.44 7.54
C THR A 271 -12.77 -15.08 8.77
N SER A 272 -11.47 -14.82 8.59
CA SER A 272 -10.56 -14.37 9.61
C SER A 272 -9.52 -13.43 9.02
N ARG A 273 -8.95 -12.62 9.89
CA ARG A 273 -7.71 -11.90 9.64
C ARG A 273 -6.66 -12.32 10.67
N GLN A 274 -5.42 -12.35 10.24
CA GLN A 274 -4.28 -12.78 11.06
C GLN A 274 -3.13 -11.82 10.86
N TRP A 275 -2.38 -11.49 11.90
CA TRP A 275 -1.17 -10.67 11.78
C TRP A 275 -0.03 -11.23 12.59
N ASN A 276 1.15 -11.26 11.98
CA ASN A 276 2.36 -11.71 12.64
C ASN A 276 2.86 -10.67 13.64
N LYS A 277 3.53 -11.12 14.71
CA LYS A 277 4.09 -10.23 15.74
C LYS A 277 4.95 -9.14 15.12
N ALA A 278 4.72 -7.89 15.52
CA ALA A 278 5.55 -6.73 15.20
C ALA A 278 6.84 -6.73 16.03
N SER A 279 7.61 -7.81 15.98
CA SER A 279 8.90 -7.99 16.66
C SER A 279 9.77 -8.97 15.87
N ILE A 280 10.91 -8.55 15.30
CA ILE A 280 11.81 -9.44 14.54
C ILE A 280 12.23 -10.62 15.42
N ILE A 281 12.67 -10.35 16.66
CA ILE A 281 13.10 -11.38 17.60
C ILE A 281 11.92 -12.27 17.99
N GLY A 282 10.78 -11.67 18.35
CA GLY A 282 9.59 -12.43 18.77
C GLY A 282 9.02 -13.30 17.65
N TYR A 283 9.04 -12.82 16.41
CA TYR A 283 8.66 -13.55 15.21
C TYR A 283 9.62 -14.71 14.94
N CYS A 284 10.94 -14.47 14.90
CA CYS A 284 11.92 -15.51 14.61
C CYS A 284 11.91 -16.60 15.70
N THR A 285 11.97 -16.21 16.97
CA THR A 285 11.92 -17.18 18.09
C THR A 285 10.61 -17.96 18.09
N GLY A 286 9.48 -17.30 17.81
CA GLY A 286 8.18 -17.97 17.72
C GLY A 286 8.16 -19.07 16.67
N ILE A 287 8.71 -18.81 15.48
CA ILE A 287 8.80 -19.80 14.40
C ILE A 287 9.80 -20.93 14.75
N GLU A 288 11.00 -20.58 15.22
CA GLU A 288 12.07 -21.52 15.55
C GLU A 288 11.67 -22.51 16.65
N GLU A 289 10.96 -22.02 17.67
CA GLU A 289 10.51 -22.82 18.81
C GLU A 289 9.12 -23.42 18.62
N ASN A 290 8.48 -23.18 17.46
CA ASN A 290 7.09 -23.56 17.17
C ASN A 290 6.11 -23.09 18.26
N THR A 291 6.29 -21.84 18.72
CA THR A 291 5.40 -21.12 19.63
C THR A 291 4.63 -20.02 18.88
N GLU A 292 3.69 -19.36 19.56
CA GLU A 292 2.82 -18.37 18.92
C GLU A 292 3.62 -17.17 18.38
N TYR A 293 3.52 -16.91 17.07
CA TYR A 293 4.17 -15.79 16.38
C TYR A 293 3.18 -14.87 15.65
N PHE A 294 1.88 -15.11 15.80
CA PHE A 294 0.81 -14.33 15.20
C PHE A 294 -0.39 -14.24 16.12
N GLU A 295 -1.26 -13.26 15.86
CA GLU A 295 -2.59 -13.16 16.45
C GLU A 295 -3.65 -13.43 15.35
N LEU A 296 -4.77 -14.04 15.74
CA LEU A 296 -5.85 -14.43 14.84
C LEU A 296 -7.17 -13.87 15.35
N GLU A 297 -7.92 -13.26 14.45
CA GLU A 297 -9.26 -12.74 14.71
C GLU A 297 -10.27 -13.39 13.75
N MET A 298 -11.29 -14.02 14.32
CA MET A 298 -12.41 -14.58 13.57
C MET A 298 -13.46 -13.48 13.35
N LEU A 299 -13.81 -13.24 12.09
CA LEU A 299 -14.72 -12.15 11.74
C LEU A 299 -16.17 -12.60 11.84
N THR A 300 -16.94 -11.83 12.59
CA THR A 300 -18.40 -11.87 12.60
C THR A 300 -18.97 -11.44 11.25
N LYS A 301 -20.28 -11.66 11.06
CA LYS A 301 -20.97 -11.20 9.84
C LYS A 301 -21.04 -9.68 9.72
N ILE A 302 -21.10 -8.97 10.86
CA ILE A 302 -21.09 -7.51 10.89
C ILE A 302 -19.72 -6.99 10.49
N GLU A 303 -18.63 -7.56 11.01
CA GLU A 303 -17.27 -7.16 10.62
C GLU A 303 -16.99 -7.45 9.14
N GLN A 304 -17.43 -8.60 8.61
CA GLN A 304 -17.33 -8.88 7.17
C GLN A 304 -18.10 -7.86 6.33
N TYR A 305 -19.27 -7.42 6.78
CA TYR A 305 -20.05 -6.37 6.12
C TYR A 305 -19.35 -5.00 6.19
N ASN A 306 -18.82 -4.65 7.36
CA ASN A 306 -18.11 -3.38 7.55
C ASN A 306 -16.84 -3.31 6.70
N ASP A 307 -16.04 -4.38 6.68
CA ASP A 307 -14.89 -4.50 5.77
C ASP A 307 -15.33 -4.37 4.31
N PHE A 308 -16.47 -4.97 3.94
CA PHE A 308 -17.10 -4.84 2.63
C PHE A 308 -17.37 -3.40 2.22
N VAL A 309 -18.07 -2.69 3.07
CA VAL A 309 -18.45 -1.31 2.78
C VAL A 309 -17.25 -0.39 2.78
N ILE A 310 -16.41 -0.43 3.83
CA ILE A 310 -15.24 0.45 3.97
C ILE A 310 -14.34 0.30 2.75
N THR A 311 -13.87 -0.91 2.48
CA THR A 311 -12.85 -1.10 1.44
C THR A 311 -13.40 -0.86 0.03
N SER A 312 -14.67 -1.18 -0.23
CA SER A 312 -15.30 -0.90 -1.53
C SER A 312 -15.48 0.60 -1.78
N LEU A 313 -15.86 1.38 -0.75
CA LEU A 313 -16.04 2.84 -0.87
C LEU A 313 -14.74 3.58 -1.17
N ARG A 314 -13.58 3.00 -0.83
CA ARG A 314 -12.26 3.57 -1.18
C ARG A 314 -11.98 3.54 -2.69
N THR A 315 -12.72 2.73 -3.46
CA THR A 315 -12.51 2.59 -4.90
C THR A 315 -13.40 3.53 -5.70
N LYS A 316 -12.97 3.85 -6.93
CA LYS A 316 -13.78 4.58 -7.93
C LYS A 316 -15.12 3.90 -8.21
N LYS A 317 -15.18 2.57 -8.14
CA LYS A 317 -16.41 1.78 -8.39
C LYS A 317 -17.40 1.92 -7.23
N GLY A 318 -16.90 2.02 -6.00
CA GLY A 318 -17.72 2.02 -4.80
C GLY A 318 -18.34 0.63 -4.49
N VAL A 319 -19.41 0.66 -3.71
CA VAL A 319 -20.11 -0.53 -3.22
C VAL A 319 -21.09 -1.05 -4.27
N ASN A 320 -20.90 -2.29 -4.72
CA ASN A 320 -21.90 -3.00 -5.53
C ASN A 320 -23.06 -3.49 -4.65
N THR A 321 -24.23 -2.90 -4.80
CA THR A 321 -25.40 -3.17 -3.95
C THR A 321 -25.99 -4.57 -4.18
N LEU A 322 -25.85 -5.14 -5.38
CA LEU A 322 -26.27 -6.52 -5.67
C LEU A 322 -25.35 -7.53 -4.99
N GLN A 323 -24.05 -7.27 -4.99
CA GLN A 323 -23.07 -8.11 -4.29
C GLN A 323 -23.28 -8.03 -2.78
N LEU A 324 -23.46 -6.81 -2.24
CA LEU A 324 -23.76 -6.60 -0.82
C LEU A 324 -25.00 -7.40 -0.39
N LYS A 325 -26.10 -7.30 -1.14
CA LYS A 325 -27.32 -8.08 -0.90
C LYS A 325 -27.08 -9.59 -0.96
N THR A 326 -26.26 -10.06 -1.91
CA THR A 326 -25.96 -11.49 -2.05
C THR A 326 -25.15 -12.02 -0.87
N LEU A 327 -24.19 -11.23 -0.36
CA LEU A 327 -23.29 -11.64 0.72
C LEU A 327 -23.91 -11.50 2.11
N PHE A 328 -24.70 -10.45 2.33
CA PHE A 328 -25.17 -10.04 3.66
C PHE A 328 -26.70 -9.99 3.81
N GLY A 329 -27.46 -10.05 2.71
CA GLY A 329 -28.92 -10.09 2.72
C GLY A 329 -29.61 -8.73 2.61
N GLU A 330 -30.95 -8.76 2.56
CA GLU A 330 -31.78 -7.57 2.33
C GLU A 330 -31.68 -6.55 3.45
N GLN A 331 -31.54 -7.01 4.69
CA GLN A 331 -31.50 -6.15 5.87
C GLN A 331 -30.27 -5.23 5.83
N GLN A 332 -29.08 -5.79 5.60
CA GLN A 332 -27.84 -5.04 5.49
C GLN A 332 -27.84 -4.10 4.28
N LEU A 333 -28.43 -4.51 3.15
CA LEU A 333 -28.61 -3.60 2.01
C LEU A 333 -29.46 -2.37 2.38
N ASN A 334 -30.60 -2.60 3.02
CA ASN A 334 -31.48 -1.50 3.41
C ASN A 334 -30.84 -0.57 4.45
N TYR A 335 -30.05 -1.13 5.37
CA TYR A 335 -29.26 -0.35 6.31
C TYR A 335 -28.23 0.51 5.58
N PHE A 336 -27.41 -0.07 4.70
CA PHE A 336 -26.42 0.63 3.89
C PHE A 336 -27.03 1.81 3.11
N LEU A 337 -28.10 1.55 2.35
CA LEU A 337 -28.76 2.56 1.54
C LEU A 337 -29.29 3.71 2.39
N LYS A 338 -29.89 3.40 3.55
CA LYS A 338 -30.40 4.41 4.49
C LYS A 338 -29.27 5.30 5.03
N GLN A 339 -28.11 4.75 5.37
CA GLN A 339 -26.98 5.57 5.83
C GLN A 339 -26.41 6.45 4.72
N CYS A 340 -26.52 6.01 3.46
CA CYS A 340 -26.06 6.76 2.30
C CYS A 340 -26.93 7.98 1.95
N GLU A 341 -28.22 7.99 2.29
CA GLU A 341 -29.19 9.04 1.89
C GLU A 341 -28.67 10.47 2.17
N LYS A 342 -28.22 10.74 3.41
CA LYS A 342 -27.70 12.07 3.80
C LYS A 342 -26.49 12.53 2.97
N TYR A 343 -25.68 11.59 2.48
CA TYR A 343 -24.50 11.90 1.69
C TYR A 343 -24.81 12.00 0.19
N ILE A 344 -25.84 11.30 -0.27
CA ILE A 344 -26.38 11.48 -1.63
C ILE A 344 -27.01 12.87 -1.73
N ASP A 345 -27.82 13.28 -0.74
CA ASP A 345 -28.46 14.59 -0.69
C ASP A 345 -27.44 15.75 -0.66
N THR A 346 -26.26 15.52 -0.08
CA THR A 346 -25.16 16.49 -0.03
C THR A 346 -24.13 16.32 -1.15
N ASN A 347 -24.41 15.47 -2.14
CA ASN A 347 -23.56 15.18 -3.30
C ASN A 347 -22.14 14.71 -2.93
N LYS A 348 -22.00 14.00 -1.82
CA LYS A 348 -20.77 13.33 -1.36
C LYS A 348 -20.74 11.86 -1.75
N LEU A 349 -21.91 11.24 -1.88
CA LEU A 349 -22.10 9.94 -2.51
C LEU A 349 -22.96 10.08 -3.76
N CYS A 350 -22.80 9.15 -4.69
CA CYS A 350 -23.64 9.02 -5.86
C CYS A 350 -24.06 7.56 -6.03
N ALA A 351 -25.32 7.34 -6.40
CA ALA A 351 -25.89 6.01 -6.64
C ALA A 351 -26.25 5.85 -8.13
N GLU A 352 -25.55 4.98 -8.84
CA GLU A 352 -25.67 4.75 -10.30
C GLU A 352 -25.47 3.27 -10.62
N ASP A 353 -26.30 2.67 -11.48
CA ASP A 353 -26.11 1.31 -12.03
C ASP A 353 -25.81 0.19 -11.01
N ASN A 354 -26.48 0.23 -9.85
CA ASN A 354 -26.28 -0.67 -8.70
C ASN A 354 -24.97 -0.45 -7.91
N PHE A 355 -24.30 0.67 -8.11
CA PHE A 355 -23.16 1.10 -7.33
C PHE A 355 -23.49 2.32 -6.48
N VAL A 356 -22.92 2.39 -5.28
CA VAL A 356 -22.85 3.62 -4.48
C VAL A 356 -21.38 3.96 -4.26
N ARG A 357 -20.95 5.14 -4.71
CA ARG A 357 -19.54 5.55 -4.72
C ARG A 357 -19.36 6.97 -4.21
N LEU A 358 -18.16 7.27 -3.73
CA LEU A 358 -17.75 8.63 -3.38
C LEU A 358 -17.72 9.50 -4.64
N THR A 359 -18.19 10.73 -4.50
CA THR A 359 -17.89 11.81 -5.45
C THR A 359 -16.54 12.43 -5.09
N GLU A 360 -16.01 13.32 -5.93
CA GLU A 360 -14.81 14.11 -5.61
C GLU A 360 -14.94 14.84 -4.26
N LYS A 361 -16.13 15.37 -3.95
CA LYS A 361 -16.43 16.00 -2.65
C LYS A 361 -16.46 15.00 -1.49
N GLY A 362 -16.87 13.76 -1.78
CA GLY A 362 -16.92 12.69 -0.78
C GLY A 362 -15.54 12.17 -0.40
N ILE A 363 -14.60 12.10 -1.35
CA ILE A 363 -13.26 11.53 -1.12
C ILE A 363 -12.52 12.23 0.03
N PHE A 364 -12.61 13.56 0.11
CA PHE A 364 -11.97 14.36 1.17
C PHE A 364 -12.43 14.05 2.59
N VAL A 365 -13.69 13.64 2.74
CA VAL A 365 -14.30 13.33 4.03
C VAL A 365 -14.67 11.85 4.10
N SER A 366 -13.98 11.03 3.32
CA SER A 366 -14.31 9.62 3.12
C SER A 366 -14.27 8.83 4.41
N ASP A 367 -13.28 9.06 5.28
CA ASP A 367 -13.17 8.38 6.57
C ASP A 367 -14.40 8.63 7.45
N SER A 368 -14.86 9.88 7.56
CA SER A 368 -16.07 10.22 8.31
C SER A 368 -17.34 9.64 7.68
N ILE A 369 -17.41 9.56 6.35
CA ILE A 369 -18.51 8.90 5.65
C ILE A 369 -18.53 7.40 5.96
N MET A 370 -17.38 6.75 5.90
CA MET A 370 -17.25 5.32 6.16
C MET A 370 -17.57 4.97 7.61
N GLU A 371 -17.08 5.76 8.57
CA GLU A 371 -17.38 5.61 10.01
C GLU A 371 -18.89 5.73 10.31
N ASP A 372 -19.60 6.63 9.63
CA ASP A 372 -21.04 6.81 9.81
C ASP A 372 -21.89 5.71 9.14
N ILE A 373 -21.36 4.98 8.15
CA ILE A 373 -22.11 3.97 7.37
C ILE A 373 -21.94 2.55 7.94
N ILE A 374 -20.87 2.28 8.69
CA ILE A 374 -20.66 0.96 9.28
C ILE A 374 -21.72 0.60 10.33
N GLU A 375 -22.04 -0.69 10.43
CA GLU A 375 -22.95 -1.22 11.42
C GLU A 375 -22.21 -1.47 12.74
N VAL A 376 -22.75 -0.95 13.85
CA VAL A 376 -22.17 -1.02 15.21
C VAL A 376 -22.77 -2.17 16.01
#